data_AF-A0A941FKH8-F1
#
_entry.id   AF-A0A941FKH8-F1
#
_cell.length_a   1.000
_cell.length_b   1.000
_cell.length_c   1.000
_cell.angle_alpha   90.00
_cell.angle_beta   90.00
_cell.angle_gamma   90.00
#
_symmetry.space_group_name_H-M   'P 1'
#
loop_
_entity.id
_entity.type
_entity.pdbx_description
1 polymer ?
#
loop_
_entity_poly.entity_id
_entity_poly.type
_entity_poly.pdbx_seq_one_letter_code
_entity_poly.pdbx_strand_id
1 'polypeptide(L)' 'MAENGDEEMKSSVNQFSTQFEWILNVINVGVHIVNKDGDTVFYNEMMAHIDGLDQGAGAGENIFSFILH' A
#
# COMPACT_ATOMS: atom_id res chain seq x y z
N MET A 1 34.10 5.65 9.46
CA MET A 1 33.91 4.76 8.29
C MET A 1 32.63 3.91 8.40
N ALA A 2 31.58 4.38 9.11
CA ALA A 2 30.36 3.58 9.36
C ALA A 2 29.11 4.09 8.60
N GLU A 3 29.19 5.19 7.86
CA GLU A 3 28.01 5.85 7.27
C GLU A 3 27.55 5.23 5.93
N ASN A 4 28.45 4.63 5.14
CA ASN A 4 28.09 4.12 3.80
C ASN A 4 27.22 2.84 3.82
N GLY A 5 27.24 2.06 4.90
CA GLY A 5 26.47 0.79 4.99
C GLY A 5 24.97 1.02 5.21
N ASP A 6 24.60 2.09 5.91
CA ASP A 6 23.19 2.43 6.19
C ASP A 6 22.49 3.03 4.96
N GLU A 7 23.20 3.77 4.11
CA GLU A 7 22.64 4.38 2.91
C GLU A 7 22.37 3.34 1.79
N GLU A 8 23.25 2.35 1.64
CA GLU A 8 23.10 1.28 0.66
C GLU A 8 21.93 0.33 1.01
N MET A 9 21.75 0.06 2.32
CA MET A 9 20.60 -0.68 2.84
C MET A 9 19.29 0.09 2.61
N LYS A 10 19.24 1.40 2.91
CA LYS A 10 18.06 2.25 2.66
C LYS A 10 17.72 2.33 1.18
N SER A 11 18.71 2.47 0.30
CA SER A 11 18.52 2.51 -1.15
C SER A 11 17.89 1.21 -1.69
N SER A 12 18.40 0.06 -1.23
CA SER A 12 17.89 -1.26 -1.62
C SER A 12 16.45 -1.49 -1.12
N VAL A 13 16.14 -1.08 0.11
CA VAL A 13 14.79 -1.13 0.68
C VAL A 13 13.81 -0.24 -0.10
N ASN A 14 14.26 0.95 -0.53
CA ASN A 14 13.43 1.90 -1.28
C ASN A 14 13.17 1.47 -2.73
N GLN A 15 14.12 0.74 -3.34
CA GLN A 15 13.90 0.14 -4.67
C GLN A 15 12.93 -1.04 -4.59
N PHE A 16 13.03 -1.88 -3.57
CA PHE A 16 12.11 -2.99 -3.36
C PHE A 16 10.67 -2.49 -3.08
N SER A 17 10.50 -1.44 -2.28
CA SER A 17 9.18 -0.84 -2.04
C SER A 17 8.56 -0.28 -3.32
N THR A 18 9.33 0.46 -4.12
CA THR A 18 8.84 1.05 -5.38
C THR A 18 8.42 -0.02 -6.39
N GLN A 19 9.23 -1.07 -6.55
CA GLN A 19 8.90 -2.18 -7.46
C GLN A 19 7.68 -2.97 -6.98
N PHE A 20 7.57 -3.19 -5.67
CA PHE A 20 6.43 -3.87 -5.08
C PHE A 20 5.13 -3.08 -5.26
N GLU A 21 5.15 -1.77 -4.98
CA GLU A 21 4.01 -0.88 -5.23
C GLU A 21 3.59 -0.85 -6.70
N TRP A 22 4.55 -0.83 -7.63
CA TRP A 22 4.25 -0.90 -9.05
C TRP A 22 3.55 -2.21 -9.42
N ILE A 23 4.04 -3.36 -8.93
CA ILE A 23 3.41 -4.66 -9.18
C ILE A 23 1.97 -4.66 -8.66
N LEU A 24 1.75 -4.16 -7.44
CA LEU A 24 0.42 -4.11 -6.83
C LEU A 24 -0.57 -3.20 -7.57
N ASN A 25 -0.09 -2.18 -8.29
CA ASN A 25 -0.94 -1.30 -9.09
C ASN A 25 -1.23 -1.81 -10.51
N VAL A 26 -0.39 -2.68 -11.08
CA VAL A 26 -0.59 -3.21 -12.44
C VAL A 26 -1.48 -4.44 -12.47
N ILE A 27 -1.65 -5.17 -11.36
CA ILE A 27 -2.51 -6.35 -11.31
C ILE A 27 -4.00 -5.98 -11.36
N ASN A 28 -4.78 -6.79 -12.07
CA ASN A 28 -6.23 -6.62 -12.17
C ASN A 28 -6.98 -7.25 -10.97
N VAL A 29 -6.45 -7.05 -9.76
CA VAL A 29 -7.01 -7.53 -8.49
C VAL A 29 -6.97 -6.38 -7.48
N GLY A 30 -8.06 -6.18 -6.74
CA GLY A 30 -8.10 -5.21 -5.65
C GLY A 30 -7.18 -5.65 -4.50
N VAL A 31 -6.26 -4.78 -4.09
CA VAL A 31 -5.33 -5.03 -2.99
C VAL A 31 -5.58 -4.03 -1.89
N HIS A 32 -5.86 -4.58 -0.70
CA HIS A 32 -6.09 -3.84 0.52
C HIS A 32 -5.17 -4.40 1.61
N ILE A 33 -4.18 -3.63 2.04
CA ILE A 33 -3.26 -4.01 3.10
C ILE A 33 -3.63 -3.24 4.36
N VAL A 34 -3.77 -3.95 5.47
CA VAL A 34 -4.18 -3.39 6.76
C VAL A 34 -3.15 -3.70 7.84
N ASN A 35 -3.03 -2.82 8.83
CA ASN A 35 -2.22 -3.08 10.01
C ASN A 35 -2.98 -4.02 10.99
N LYS A 36 -2.32 -4.35 12.12
CA LYS A 36 -2.90 -5.21 13.17
C LYS A 36 -4.16 -4.62 13.85
N ASP A 37 -4.33 -3.31 13.77
CA ASP A 37 -5.46 -2.57 14.37
C ASP A 37 -6.63 -2.45 13.36
N GLY A 38 -6.43 -2.91 12.12
CA GLY A 38 -7.40 -2.90 11.05
C GLY A 38 -7.37 -1.63 10.19
N ASP A 39 -6.40 -0.73 10.39
CA ASP A 39 -6.29 0.49 9.59
C ASP A 39 -5.58 0.21 8.26
N THR A 40 -6.07 0.85 7.21
CA THR A 40 -5.54 0.73 5.85
C THR A 40 -4.17 1.37 5.73
N VAL A 41 -3.16 0.57 5.36
CA VAL A 41 -1.78 1.03 5.11
C VAL A 41 -1.43 1.12 3.64
N PHE A 42 -2.10 0.36 2.78
CA PHE A 42 -1.97 0.44 1.33
C PHE A 42 -3.27 0.05 0.65
N TYR A 43 -3.57 0.73 -0.44
CA TYR A 43 -4.80 0.60 -1.19
C TYR A 43 -4.51 0.90 -2.66
N ASN A 44 -4.63 -0.09 -3.54
CA ASN A 44 -4.29 0.07 -4.96
C ASN A 44 -5.44 0.69 -5.78
N GLU A 45 -5.12 1.14 -7.00
CA GLU A 45 -6.11 1.77 -7.90
C GLU A 45 -7.28 0.83 -8.24
N MET A 46 -7.01 -0.47 -8.40
CA MET A 46 -8.03 -1.45 -8.73
C MET A 46 -9.04 -1.63 -7.58
N MET A 47 -8.59 -1.59 -6.32
CA MET A 47 -9.49 -1.65 -5.16
C MET A 47 -10.41 -0.41 -5.12
N ALA A 48 -9.84 0.79 -5.35
CA ALA A 48 -10.61 2.03 -5.45
C ALA A 48 -11.70 1.93 -6.52
N HIS A 49 -11.34 1.37 -7.67
CA HIS A 49 -12.26 1.17 -8.78
C HIS A 49 -13.39 0.19 -8.44
N ILE A 50 -13.09 -0.93 -7.76
CA ILE A 50 -14.10 -1.91 -7.33
C ILE A 50 -15.08 -1.30 -6.34
N ASP A 51 -14.58 -0.50 -5.39
CA ASP A 51 -15.41 0.16 -4.37
C ASP A 51 -16.15 1.40 -4.91
N GLY A 52 -15.85 1.82 -6.14
CA GLY A 52 -16.42 3.05 -6.72
C GLY A 52 -15.95 4.33 -6.04
N LEU A 53 -14.79 4.27 -5.37
CA LEU A 53 -14.18 5.38 -4.62
C LEU A 53 -13.11 6.07 -5.48
N ASP A 54 -12.97 7.39 -5.32
CA ASP A 54 -11.85 8.14 -5.91
C ASP A 54 -10.52 7.73 -5.23
N GLN A 55 -9.43 7.73 -6.01
CA GLN A 55 -8.09 7.37 -5.52
C GLN A 55 -7.72 8.18 -4.27
N GLY A 56 -7.35 7.46 -3.20
CA GLY A 56 -6.87 8.06 -1.96
C GLY A 56 -7.90 8.19 -0.82
N ALA A 57 -9.19 7.88 -1.07
CA ALA A 57 -10.22 8.00 -0.03
C ALA A 57 -10.12 6.96 1.10
N GLY A 58 -9.45 5.82 0.87
CA GLY A 58 -9.40 4.71 1.84
C GLY A 58 -8.15 4.64 2.73
N ALA A 59 -7.15 5.50 2.51
CA ALA A 59 -5.90 5.45 3.29
C ALA A 59 -6.14 5.92 4.73
N GLY A 60 -5.83 5.08 5.71
CA GLY A 60 -6.06 5.35 7.13
C GLY A 60 -7.47 5.06 7.64
N GLU A 61 -8.41 4.65 6.78
CA GLU A 61 -9.71 4.17 7.25
C GLU A 61 -9.63 2.73 7.75
N ASN A 62 -10.50 2.39 8.70
CA ASN A 62 -10.58 1.04 9.23
C ASN A 62 -11.31 0.10 8.25
N ILE A 63 -10.77 -1.09 8.04
CA ILE A 63 -11.31 -2.10 7.12
C ILE A 63 -12.78 -2.44 7.36
N PHE A 64 -13.25 -2.37 8.61
CA PHE A 64 -14.63 -2.69 8.95
C PHE A 64 -15.63 -1.68 8.39
N SER A 65 -15.20 -0.45 8.05
CA SER A 65 -16.03 0.55 7.37
C SER A 65 -16.45 0.11 5.96
N PHE A 66 -15.63 -0.71 5.30
CA PHE A 66 -15.86 -1.17 3.92
C PHE A 66 -16.71 -2.45 3.85
N ILE A 67 -16.73 -3.26 4.91
CA ILE A 67 -17.38 -4.59 4.92
C ILE A 67 -18.81 -4.56 5.49
N LEU A 68 -19.15 -3.57 6.32
CA LEU A 68 -20.41 -3.56 7.10
C LEU A 68 -21.57 -2.74 6.48
N HIS A 69 -21.61 -2.55 5.16
CA HIS A 69 -22.73 -1.90 4.47
C HIS A 69 -23.78 -2.88 3.93
#